data_AF-A0A4R6K0E5-F1
#
_entry.id   AF-A0A4R6K0E5-F1
#
_cell.length_a   1.000
_cell.length_b   1.000
_cell.length_c   1.000
_cell.angle_alpha   90.00
_cell.angle_beta   90.00
_cell.angle_gamma   90.00
#
_symmetry.space_group_name_H-M   'P 1'
#
loop_
_entity.id
_entity.type
_entity.pdbx_description
1 polymer ?
#
loop_
_entity_poly.entity_id
_entity_poly.type
_entity_poly.pdbx_seq_one_letter_code
_entity_poly.pdbx_strand_id
1 'polypeptide(L)'
;MNTETTLKDALAAEADALGALDNPWPGFERRERRHRTRRRMAAAGVAAVLAGAAGVQAGVIPLPGWAPGITVAGFTTVLDQGPTRGSLAGDKAFLEDVRRHFKDVEDPGETWRIADRSKIRFVYAADVGDRRLVLALVPLRFGFLEDQALIWYDGNAGDPAAELVESGRVDGGETVVTYSQRSADAPGVLVVVAPHGSTVAISEGFKYSAEGRIDHEPDEVQAAGTGLAELVMPPAPAPTDTKVTVTSGADVLYSGTVGGGWASNSDYRPDEFPAATVTRALTGRTFDRATMTRWANSALQDARLPSADTALTVRWTGQVNGQPAALLTIQPRGGGVLAYAFHGTGDSYRQDLRLLLPAANAERRPLAWRMRADGSDDRTDRVIVVAPPGATRLTLQQGTAAPVELTPDPTGAAMASVPPAQEAHVTAYGENGSEVATTPVPLFEGDSGGLPGDTPKTRIIG
;
A
#
# COMPACT_ATOMS: atom_id res chain seq x y z
N MET A 1 -23.55 36.92 -15.78
CA MET A 1 -22.99 36.21 -14.61
C MET A 1 -23.01 34.73 -14.95
N ASN A 2 -21.85 34.07 -15.01
CA ASN A 2 -21.75 32.66 -15.41
C ASN A 2 -22.09 31.77 -14.21
N THR A 3 -22.84 30.70 -14.45
CA THR A 3 -23.24 29.65 -13.49
C THR A 3 -22.06 29.11 -12.67
N GLU A 4 -20.88 29.07 -13.28
CA GLU A 4 -19.62 28.67 -12.64
C GLU A 4 -19.19 29.61 -11.51
N THR A 5 -19.42 30.92 -11.68
CA THR A 5 -19.10 31.92 -10.67
C THR A 5 -20.06 31.82 -9.48
N THR A 6 -21.34 31.60 -9.75
CA THR A 6 -22.37 31.42 -8.70
C THR A 6 -22.16 30.14 -7.89
N LEU A 7 -21.71 29.05 -8.52
CA LEU A 7 -21.37 27.79 -7.84
C LEU A 7 -20.14 27.93 -6.96
N LYS A 8 -19.12 28.65 -7.45
CA LYS A 8 -17.88 28.90 -6.72
C LYS A 8 -18.13 29.76 -5.47
N ASP A 9 -18.98 30.77 -5.59
CA ASP A 9 -19.32 31.67 -4.48
C ASP A 9 -20.21 30.97 -3.44
N ALA A 10 -21.13 30.10 -3.87
CA ALA A 10 -21.95 29.28 -2.97
C ALA A 10 -21.11 28.26 -2.18
N LEU A 11 -20.16 27.59 -2.85
CA LEU A 11 -19.27 26.62 -2.21
C LEU A 11 -18.29 27.27 -1.22
N ALA A 12 -17.84 28.50 -1.50
CA ALA A 12 -17.00 29.26 -0.57
C ALA A 12 -17.79 29.67 0.68
N ALA A 13 -19.04 30.11 0.52
CA ALA A 13 -19.91 30.47 1.64
C ALA A 13 -20.28 29.26 2.52
N GLU A 14 -20.48 28.09 1.93
CA GLU A 14 -20.74 26.83 2.66
C GLU A 14 -19.50 26.35 3.44
N ALA A 15 -18.30 26.53 2.87
CA ALA A 15 -17.04 26.18 3.52
C ALA A 15 -16.74 27.08 4.72
N ASP A 16 -17.06 28.38 4.64
CA ASP A 16 -16.92 29.31 5.76
C ASP A 16 -17.94 29.06 6.88
N ALA A 17 -19.13 28.54 6.54
CA ALA A 17 -20.18 28.22 7.51
C ALA A 17 -19.89 26.98 8.37
N LEU A 18 -19.00 26.08 7.92
CA LEU A 18 -18.77 24.79 8.57
C LEU A 18 -17.83 24.83 9.79
N GLY A 19 -17.07 25.92 9.98
CA GLY A 19 -16.15 26.06 11.12
C GLY A 19 -15.01 25.02 11.14
N ALA A 20 -13.80 25.44 11.51
CA ALA A 20 -12.66 24.54 11.57
C ALA A 20 -12.80 23.53 12.73
N LEU A 21 -13.20 22.29 12.42
CA LEU A 21 -13.05 21.14 13.31
C LEU A 21 -11.56 20.78 13.43
N ASP A 22 -11.08 20.59 14.66
CA ASP A 22 -9.71 20.15 14.92
C ASP A 22 -9.45 18.79 14.28
N ASN A 23 -8.36 18.72 13.51
CA ASN A 23 -8.01 17.57 12.68
C ASN A 23 -7.52 16.36 13.51
N PRO A 24 -8.14 15.17 13.38
CA PRO A 24 -7.75 13.97 14.11
C PRO A 24 -6.47 13.26 13.59
N TRP A 25 -5.83 13.74 12.51
CA TRP A 25 -4.62 13.14 11.93
C TRP A 25 -3.53 14.17 11.61
N PRO A 26 -2.87 14.76 12.63
CA PRO A 26 -1.88 15.82 12.44
C PRO A 26 -0.61 15.37 11.69
N GLY A 27 -0.33 14.06 11.60
CA GLY A 27 0.80 13.49 10.84
C GLY A 27 0.51 13.25 9.35
N PHE A 28 -0.75 12.99 8.99
CA PHE A 28 -1.17 12.84 7.59
C PHE A 28 -1.43 14.21 6.95
N GLU A 29 -2.10 15.14 7.65
CA GLU A 29 -2.18 16.53 7.19
C GLU A 29 -0.80 17.20 7.12
N ARG A 30 0.18 16.85 7.98
CA ARG A 30 1.54 17.40 7.83
C ARG A 30 2.18 16.96 6.52
N ARG A 31 2.01 15.69 6.12
CA ARG A 31 2.53 15.13 4.87
C ARG A 31 1.75 15.64 3.66
N GLU A 32 0.42 15.67 3.74
CA GLU A 32 -0.44 16.11 2.65
C GLU A 32 -0.47 17.63 2.48
N ARG A 33 -0.46 18.43 3.57
CA ARG A 33 -0.20 19.88 3.49
C ARG A 33 1.22 20.15 3.04
N ARG A 34 2.26 19.40 3.46
CA ARG A 34 3.61 19.59 2.87
C ARG A 34 3.61 19.30 1.37
N HIS A 35 2.94 18.25 0.92
CA HIS A 35 2.90 17.85 -0.49
C HIS A 35 2.05 18.81 -1.34
N ARG A 36 0.89 19.25 -0.83
CA ARG A 36 0.00 20.22 -1.49
C ARG A 36 0.55 21.65 -1.45
N THR A 37 1.16 22.06 -0.34
CA THR A 37 1.86 23.36 -0.23
C THR A 37 3.14 23.35 -1.07
N ARG A 38 3.87 22.23 -1.17
CA ARG A 38 5.00 22.07 -2.13
C ARG A 38 4.54 22.25 -3.58
N ARG A 39 3.43 21.63 -4.01
CA ARG A 39 2.86 21.83 -5.36
C ARG A 39 2.35 23.25 -5.59
N ARG A 40 1.72 23.89 -4.60
CA ARG A 40 1.21 25.27 -4.72
C ARG A 40 2.32 26.32 -4.67
N MET A 41 3.39 26.10 -3.90
CA MET A 41 4.59 26.95 -3.91
C MET A 41 5.42 26.76 -5.18
N ALA A 42 5.45 25.55 -5.75
CA ALA A 42 6.00 25.32 -7.09
C ALA A 42 5.21 26.09 -8.17
N ALA A 43 3.87 26.09 -8.11
CA ALA A 43 3.05 26.88 -9.02
C ALA A 43 3.16 28.41 -8.79
N ALA A 44 3.31 28.86 -7.54
CA ALA A 44 3.47 30.29 -7.21
C ALA A 44 4.88 30.82 -7.56
N GLY A 45 5.93 30.00 -7.42
CA GLY A 45 7.29 30.33 -7.86
C GLY A 45 7.43 30.42 -9.38
N VAL A 46 6.66 29.63 -10.13
CA VAL A 46 6.58 29.71 -11.60
C VAL A 46 5.94 31.03 -12.07
N ALA A 47 4.95 31.57 -11.34
CA ALA A 47 4.33 32.85 -11.71
C ALA A 47 5.25 34.06 -11.47
N ALA A 48 6.14 34.02 -10.48
CA ALA A 48 7.06 35.13 -10.18
C ALA A 48 8.26 35.22 -11.14
N VAL A 49 8.66 34.11 -11.78
CA VAL A 49 9.80 34.08 -12.73
C VAL A 49 9.34 34.24 -14.20
N LEU A 50 8.09 33.93 -14.53
CA LEU A 50 7.56 34.12 -15.89
C LEU A 50 7.41 35.59 -16.32
N ALA A 51 7.48 36.55 -15.39
CA ALA A 51 7.58 37.98 -15.72
C ALA A 51 9.02 38.43 -16.09
N GLY A 52 10.03 37.59 -15.83
CA GLY A 52 11.46 37.97 -15.98
C GLY A 52 12.24 37.24 -17.08
N ALA A 53 11.73 36.15 -17.67
CA ALA A 53 12.51 35.34 -18.61
C ALA A 53 11.68 34.72 -19.75
N ALA A 54 11.11 35.56 -20.62
CA ALA A 54 10.43 35.15 -21.85
C ALA A 54 11.38 34.63 -22.97
N GLY A 55 12.54 34.04 -22.62
CA GLY A 55 13.58 33.68 -23.61
C GLY A 55 14.19 32.28 -23.49
N VAL A 56 13.84 31.46 -22.49
CA VAL A 56 14.56 30.20 -22.19
C VAL A 56 13.78 28.93 -22.55
N GLN A 57 12.52 29.05 -22.98
CA GLN A 57 11.62 27.90 -23.17
C GLN A 57 11.87 27.04 -24.45
N ALA A 58 13.04 27.16 -25.09
CA ALA A 58 13.36 26.44 -26.33
C ALA A 58 14.76 25.77 -26.38
N GLY A 59 15.43 25.54 -25.25
CA GLY A 59 16.54 24.56 -25.19
C GLY A 59 17.80 24.84 -26.02
N VAL A 60 18.09 26.09 -26.42
CA VAL A 60 19.26 26.41 -27.29
C VAL A 60 20.53 26.81 -26.54
N ILE A 61 20.49 27.05 -25.21
CA ILE A 61 21.67 27.48 -24.45
C ILE A 61 21.91 26.53 -23.27
N PRO A 62 23.00 25.74 -23.25
CA PRO A 62 23.41 25.01 -22.05
C PRO A 62 23.75 26.04 -20.96
N LEU A 63 23.02 25.99 -19.85
CA LEU A 63 23.31 26.83 -18.69
C LEU A 63 24.68 26.41 -18.10
N PRO A 64 25.55 27.36 -17.75
CA PRO A 64 26.85 27.04 -17.20
C PRO A 64 26.71 26.54 -15.76
N GLY A 65 27.58 25.61 -15.34
CA GLY A 65 27.49 24.89 -14.07
C GLY A 65 27.68 25.70 -12.78
N TRP A 66 27.71 27.04 -12.85
CA TRP A 66 27.93 27.96 -11.71
C TRP A 66 26.67 28.75 -11.30
N ALA A 67 25.54 28.61 -12.01
CA ALA A 67 24.32 29.32 -11.64
C ALA A 67 23.72 28.72 -10.34
N PRO A 68 23.43 29.55 -9.30
CA PRO A 68 22.89 29.05 -8.04
C PRO A 68 21.49 28.46 -8.24
N GLY A 69 21.31 27.21 -7.82
CA GLY A 69 20.01 26.56 -7.75
C GLY A 69 19.14 27.13 -6.63
N ILE A 70 17.83 27.08 -6.81
CA ILE A 70 16.84 27.28 -5.76
C ILE A 70 16.66 25.92 -5.09
N THR A 71 17.32 25.74 -3.95
CA THR A 71 17.19 24.52 -3.16
C THR A 71 15.76 24.39 -2.63
N VAL A 72 15.07 23.29 -2.95
CA VAL A 72 13.77 22.98 -2.36
C VAL A 72 14.01 22.36 -0.99
N ALA A 73 14.50 23.17 -0.03
CA ALA A 73 14.77 22.80 1.36
C ALA A 73 15.14 21.31 1.56
N GLY A 74 16.34 20.92 1.11
CA GLY A 74 16.86 19.57 1.28
C GLY A 74 17.05 19.24 2.76
N PHE A 75 16.46 18.13 3.20
CA PHE A 75 16.67 17.61 4.55
C PHE A 75 17.95 16.77 4.55
N THR A 76 18.85 17.00 5.50
CA THR A 76 19.88 16.01 5.83
C THR A 76 19.18 14.78 6.42
N THR A 77 19.29 13.63 5.75
CA THR A 77 18.75 12.38 6.30
C THR A 77 19.60 11.90 7.46
N VAL A 78 18.98 11.39 8.52
CA VAL A 78 19.71 10.75 9.63
C VAL A 78 20.53 9.55 9.12
N LEU A 79 20.17 8.97 7.97
CA LEU A 79 20.92 7.88 7.35
C LEU A 79 22.28 8.32 6.79
N ASP A 80 22.48 9.61 6.49
CA ASP A 80 23.79 10.14 6.05
C ASP A 80 24.75 10.46 7.20
N GLN A 81 24.28 10.34 8.44
CA GLN A 81 25.01 10.63 9.65
C GLN A 81 25.79 9.37 10.09
N GLY A 82 26.85 9.04 9.36
CA GLY A 82 27.71 7.92 9.70
C GLY A 82 28.63 7.47 8.56
N PRO A 83 29.57 6.55 8.84
CA PRO A 83 30.33 5.90 7.78
C PRO A 83 29.42 5.00 6.92
N THR A 84 29.83 4.75 5.68
CA THR A 84 29.25 3.68 4.85
C THR A 84 29.22 2.37 5.65
N ARG A 85 28.13 1.61 5.54
CA ARG A 85 27.96 0.31 6.19
C ARG A 85 27.94 -0.84 5.18
N GLY A 86 28.10 -2.07 5.66
CA GLY A 86 28.13 -3.27 4.82
C GLY A 86 29.54 -3.75 4.47
N SER A 87 29.64 -4.93 3.86
CA SER A 87 30.90 -5.63 3.59
C SER A 87 31.84 -4.89 2.61
N LEU A 88 31.31 -4.00 1.77
CA LEU A 88 32.06 -3.21 0.79
C LEU A 88 32.32 -1.77 1.26
N ALA A 89 31.96 -1.42 2.50
CA ALA A 89 32.13 -0.06 3.04
C ALA A 89 33.59 0.44 2.99
N GLY A 90 34.56 -0.46 3.11
CA GLY A 90 35.99 -0.15 3.06
C GLY A 90 36.58 -0.09 1.64
N ASP A 91 35.87 -0.56 0.62
CA ASP A 91 36.38 -0.62 -0.75
C ASP A 91 36.23 0.73 -1.47
N LYS A 92 37.17 1.62 -1.18
CA LYS A 92 37.18 2.97 -1.77
C LYS A 92 37.31 2.93 -3.30
N ALA A 93 38.05 1.98 -3.86
CA ALA A 93 38.25 1.91 -5.30
C ALA A 93 36.94 1.56 -6.01
N PHE A 94 36.21 0.57 -5.49
CA PHE A 94 34.88 0.22 -5.96
C PHE A 94 33.89 1.38 -5.80
N LEU A 95 33.80 2.00 -4.62
CA LEU A 95 32.85 3.10 -4.37
C LEU A 95 33.10 4.32 -5.27
N GLU A 96 34.37 4.67 -5.54
CA GLU A 96 34.70 5.71 -6.53
C GLU A 96 34.30 5.31 -7.96
N ASP A 97 34.41 4.03 -8.32
CA ASP A 97 33.97 3.53 -9.61
C ASP A 97 32.44 3.57 -9.74
N VAL A 98 31.69 3.17 -8.70
CA VAL A 98 30.23 3.29 -8.65
C VAL A 98 29.81 4.75 -8.80
N ARG A 99 30.45 5.68 -8.08
CA ARG A 99 30.18 7.12 -8.18
C ARG A 99 30.27 7.65 -9.62
N ARG A 100 31.22 7.13 -10.41
CA ARG A 100 31.39 7.50 -11.83
C ARG A 100 30.29 6.93 -12.73
N HIS A 101 29.70 5.79 -12.35
CA HIS A 101 28.70 5.08 -13.15
C HIS A 101 27.24 5.39 -12.79
N PHE A 102 26.96 6.11 -11.70
CA PHE A 102 25.61 6.62 -11.42
C PHE A 102 25.02 7.33 -12.64
N LYS A 103 23.78 7.02 -12.99
CA LYS A 103 23.09 7.63 -14.13
C LYS A 103 22.25 8.81 -13.68
N ASP A 104 21.98 9.74 -14.60
CA ASP A 104 20.93 10.72 -14.39
C ASP A 104 19.58 9.99 -14.26
N VAL A 105 18.66 10.56 -13.48
CA VAL A 105 17.41 9.90 -13.15
C VAL A 105 16.32 10.34 -14.12
N GLU A 106 15.70 9.36 -14.78
CA GLU A 106 14.62 9.58 -15.72
C GLU A 106 13.26 9.39 -15.03
N ASP A 107 12.44 10.43 -15.03
CA ASP A 107 11.04 10.40 -14.63
C ASP A 107 10.16 10.62 -15.88
N PRO A 108 8.90 10.13 -15.92
CA PRO A 108 8.03 10.34 -17.07
C PRO A 108 7.87 11.83 -17.42
N GLY A 109 8.58 12.28 -18.46
CA GLY A 109 8.59 13.67 -18.93
C GLY A 109 9.64 14.59 -18.30
N GLU A 110 10.50 14.10 -17.40
CA GLU A 110 11.50 14.90 -16.67
C GLU A 110 12.83 14.14 -16.52
N THR A 111 13.98 14.83 -16.68
CA THR A 111 15.30 14.23 -16.43
C THR A 111 16.02 14.98 -15.33
N TRP A 112 16.11 14.36 -14.15
CA TRP A 112 16.83 14.87 -13.00
C TRP A 112 18.31 14.53 -13.13
N ARG A 113 19.13 15.55 -13.34
CA ARG A 113 20.57 15.37 -13.47
C ARG A 113 21.23 15.26 -12.12
N ILE A 114 22.32 14.49 -12.03
CA ILE A 114 23.16 14.55 -10.85
C ILE A 114 23.78 15.95 -10.75
N ALA A 115 23.54 16.63 -9.62
CA ALA A 115 24.00 17.99 -9.41
C ALA A 115 25.51 18.04 -9.24
N ASP A 116 26.06 17.14 -8.42
CA ASP A 116 27.48 17.01 -8.14
C ASP A 116 27.81 15.57 -7.72
N ARG A 117 28.54 14.85 -8.56
CA ARG A 117 28.93 13.46 -8.30
C ARG A 117 29.83 13.33 -7.08
N SER A 118 30.67 14.33 -6.78
CA SER A 118 31.58 14.30 -5.62
C SER A 118 30.82 14.36 -4.29
N LYS A 119 29.56 14.83 -4.32
CA LYS A 119 28.67 14.90 -3.17
C LYS A 119 27.79 13.65 -3.00
N ILE A 120 27.92 12.65 -3.88
CA ILE A 120 27.26 11.35 -3.69
C ILE A 120 27.85 10.69 -2.45
N ARG A 121 26.97 10.42 -1.47
CA ARG A 121 27.33 9.75 -0.22
C ARG A 121 26.78 8.33 -0.22
N PHE A 122 27.65 7.37 0.05
CA PHE A 122 27.23 5.98 0.21
C PHE A 122 26.77 5.77 1.65
N VAL A 123 25.55 5.28 1.80
CA VAL A 123 24.98 4.92 3.10
C VAL A 123 25.29 3.45 3.40
N TYR A 124 25.24 2.62 2.36
CA TYR A 124 25.42 1.19 2.45
C TYR A 124 26.04 0.64 1.16
N ALA A 125 26.94 -0.33 1.29
CA ALA A 125 27.49 -1.12 0.20
C ALA A 125 27.92 -2.50 0.70
N ALA A 126 27.39 -3.56 0.11
CA ALA A 126 27.73 -4.93 0.50
C ALA A 126 27.46 -5.93 -0.63
N ASP A 127 28.15 -7.07 -0.56
CA ASP A 127 27.67 -8.32 -1.13
C ASP A 127 26.86 -9.07 -0.06
N VAL A 128 25.59 -9.37 -0.35
CA VAL A 128 24.67 -10.13 0.50
C VAL A 128 24.16 -11.31 -0.32
N GLY A 129 24.45 -12.54 0.10
CA GLY A 129 24.16 -13.72 -0.72
C GLY A 129 24.87 -13.63 -2.08
N ASP A 130 24.10 -13.73 -3.16
CA ASP A 130 24.54 -13.62 -4.55
C ASP A 130 24.32 -12.22 -5.15
N ARG A 131 23.94 -11.23 -4.34
CA ARG A 131 23.67 -9.85 -4.79
C ARG A 131 24.70 -8.87 -4.28
N ARG A 132 25.12 -7.96 -5.16
CA ARG A 132 25.88 -6.76 -4.82
C ARG A 132 24.93 -5.58 -4.75
N LEU A 133 24.90 -4.90 -3.61
CA LEU A 133 23.95 -3.83 -3.32
C LEU A 133 24.67 -2.56 -2.90
N VAL A 134 24.21 -1.42 -3.40
CA VAL A 134 24.67 -0.09 -3.02
C VAL A 134 23.47 0.83 -2.79
N LEU A 135 23.44 1.51 -1.65
CA LEU A 135 22.52 2.60 -1.37
C LEU A 135 23.31 3.91 -1.28
N ALA A 136 22.95 4.88 -2.11
CA ALA A 136 23.57 6.20 -2.07
C ALA A 136 22.55 7.33 -1.96
N LEU A 137 22.90 8.36 -1.20
CA LEU A 137 22.25 9.65 -1.23
C LEU A 137 22.83 10.47 -2.39
N VAL A 138 22.00 10.72 -3.40
CA VAL A 138 22.39 11.38 -4.65
C VAL A 138 21.78 12.78 -4.71
N PRO A 139 22.59 13.84 -4.87
CA PRO A 139 22.08 15.18 -5.10
C PRO A 139 21.62 15.32 -6.55
N LEU A 140 20.36 15.69 -6.74
CA LEU A 140 19.70 15.82 -8.03
C LEU A 140 19.38 17.28 -8.33
N ARG A 141 19.28 17.60 -9.62
CA ARG A 141 18.84 18.91 -10.11
C ARG A 141 17.98 18.81 -11.35
N PHE A 142 16.97 19.67 -11.43
CA PHE A 142 16.14 19.87 -12.61
C PHE A 142 16.01 21.37 -12.88
N GLY A 143 16.73 21.86 -13.89
CA GLY A 143 16.87 23.30 -14.13
C GLY A 143 17.50 24.00 -12.93
N PHE A 144 16.74 24.87 -12.27
CA PHE A 144 17.14 25.56 -11.03
C PHE A 144 16.71 24.83 -9.76
N LEU A 145 15.91 23.77 -9.85
CA LEU A 145 15.46 23.02 -8.66
C LEU A 145 16.54 22.03 -8.24
N GLU A 146 16.84 21.97 -6.95
CA GLU A 146 17.70 20.95 -6.35
C GLU A 146 16.88 20.05 -5.42
N ASP A 147 17.20 18.75 -5.43
CA ASP A 147 16.62 17.72 -4.58
C ASP A 147 17.66 16.67 -4.17
N GLN A 148 17.29 15.73 -3.31
CA GLN A 148 18.10 14.58 -2.94
C GLN A 148 17.26 13.31 -2.95
N ALA A 149 17.85 12.22 -3.44
CA ALA A 149 17.20 10.91 -3.45
C ALA A 149 18.13 9.85 -2.88
N LEU A 150 17.54 8.86 -2.21
CA LEU A 150 18.22 7.62 -1.84
C LEU A 150 17.96 6.61 -2.95
N ILE A 151 19.02 6.15 -3.60
CA ILE A 151 18.94 5.29 -4.79
C ILE A 151 19.66 3.97 -4.53
N TRP A 152 18.94 2.87 -4.77
CA TRP A 152 19.45 1.50 -4.78
C TRP A 152 20.02 1.16 -6.15
N TYR A 153 21.23 0.65 -6.12
CA TYR A 153 21.86 -0.03 -7.24
C TYR A 153 22.13 -1.48 -6.87
N ASP A 154 21.82 -2.40 -7.78
CA ASP A 154 22.03 -3.82 -7.59
C ASP A 154 22.67 -4.50 -8.81
N GLY A 155 23.35 -5.60 -8.53
CA GLY A 155 23.97 -6.51 -9.50
C GLY A 155 24.25 -7.85 -8.84
N ASN A 156 24.96 -8.74 -9.51
CA ASN A 156 25.43 -9.98 -8.88
C ASN A 156 26.64 -9.70 -7.98
N ALA A 157 26.82 -10.53 -6.96
CA ALA A 157 27.99 -10.47 -6.10
C ALA A 157 29.27 -10.57 -6.94
N GLY A 158 30.18 -9.62 -6.78
CA GLY A 158 31.41 -9.53 -7.58
C GLY A 158 31.34 -8.61 -8.79
N ASP A 159 30.15 -8.23 -9.27
CA ASP A 159 29.98 -7.43 -10.49
C ASP A 159 30.68 -6.06 -10.38
N PRO A 160 31.35 -5.58 -11.44
CA PRO A 160 31.94 -4.25 -11.47
C PRO A 160 30.86 -3.16 -11.42
N ALA A 161 31.25 -1.94 -11.06
CA ALA A 161 30.32 -0.81 -10.92
C ALA A 161 29.49 -0.53 -12.19
N ALA A 162 30.06 -0.78 -13.37
CA ALA A 162 29.41 -0.56 -14.66
C ALA A 162 28.23 -1.51 -14.93
N GLU A 163 28.17 -2.64 -14.24
CA GLU A 163 27.13 -3.67 -14.38
C GLU A 163 25.99 -3.49 -13.38
N LEU A 164 26.16 -2.61 -12.38
CA LEU A 164 25.07 -2.28 -11.45
C LEU A 164 23.97 -1.50 -12.15
N VAL A 165 22.73 -1.85 -11.85
CA VAL A 165 21.52 -1.20 -12.37
C VAL A 165 20.73 -0.55 -11.24
N GLU A 166 20.01 0.53 -11.54
CA GLU A 166 19.09 1.12 -10.57
C GLU A 166 17.89 0.20 -10.35
N SER A 167 17.62 -0.17 -9.10
CA SER A 167 16.51 -1.06 -8.72
C SER A 167 15.46 -0.41 -7.83
N GLY A 168 15.72 0.79 -7.32
CA GLY A 168 14.75 1.49 -6.49
C GLY A 168 15.23 2.87 -6.07
N ARG A 169 14.26 3.75 -5.79
CA ARG A 169 14.52 5.12 -5.37
C ARG A 169 13.45 5.57 -4.38
N VAL A 170 13.87 6.30 -3.36
CA VAL A 170 12.99 6.95 -2.38
C VAL A 170 13.46 8.39 -2.10
N ASP A 171 12.62 9.18 -1.43
CA ASP A 171 12.94 10.56 -1.04
C ASP A 171 14.20 10.58 -0.15
N GLY A 172 15.07 11.57 -0.36
CA GLY A 172 16.32 11.69 0.38
C GLY A 172 16.13 11.88 1.88
N GLY A 173 14.95 12.27 2.37
CA GLY A 173 14.61 12.47 3.77
C GLY A 173 14.10 11.22 4.51
N GLU A 174 14.05 10.05 3.87
CA GLU A 174 13.62 8.82 4.53
C GLU A 174 14.52 8.45 5.71
N THR A 175 13.89 8.00 6.80
CA THR A 175 14.60 7.63 8.05
C THR A 175 14.98 6.15 8.06
N VAL A 176 14.22 5.30 7.38
CA VAL A 176 14.50 3.87 7.20
C VAL A 176 14.29 3.55 5.73
N VAL A 177 15.25 2.86 5.12
CA VAL A 177 15.15 2.40 3.74
C VAL A 177 15.31 0.89 3.71
N THR A 178 14.45 0.23 2.94
CA THR A 178 14.46 -1.22 2.77
C THR A 178 14.73 -1.56 1.31
N TYR A 179 15.53 -2.59 1.07
CA TYR A 179 15.64 -3.26 -0.21
C TYR A 179 15.19 -4.70 -0.01
N SER A 180 14.36 -5.20 -0.91
CA SER A 180 14.15 -6.63 -0.98
C SER A 180 14.05 -7.09 -2.41
N GLN A 181 14.66 -8.23 -2.68
CA GLN A 181 14.56 -8.93 -3.93
C GLN A 181 14.35 -10.41 -3.64
N ARG A 182 13.39 -11.01 -4.33
CA ARG A 182 13.07 -12.43 -4.17
C ARG A 182 13.09 -13.15 -5.49
N SER A 183 13.34 -14.45 -5.41
CA SER A 183 13.18 -15.39 -6.51
C SER A 183 12.43 -16.63 -6.01
N ALA A 184 11.67 -17.24 -6.91
CA ALA A 184 10.99 -18.50 -6.65
C ALA A 184 11.98 -19.68 -6.61
N ASP A 185 13.06 -19.57 -7.39
CA ASP A 185 13.99 -20.67 -7.68
C ASP A 185 15.38 -20.48 -7.06
N ALA A 186 15.67 -19.28 -6.53
CA ALA A 186 16.95 -18.92 -5.92
C ALA A 186 16.74 -18.12 -4.62
N PRO A 187 17.73 -18.14 -3.70
CA PRO A 187 17.69 -17.28 -2.51
C PRO A 187 17.52 -15.81 -2.89
N GLY A 188 16.75 -15.09 -2.08
CA GLY A 188 16.58 -13.64 -2.19
C GLY A 188 17.42 -12.89 -1.16
N VAL A 189 17.31 -11.56 -1.15
CA VAL A 189 18.00 -10.70 -0.19
C VAL A 189 17.05 -9.63 0.36
N LEU A 190 17.13 -9.40 1.67
CA LEU A 190 16.47 -8.30 2.37
C LEU A 190 17.56 -7.49 3.07
N VAL A 191 17.55 -6.18 2.83
CA VAL A 191 18.42 -5.24 3.53
C VAL A 191 17.58 -4.13 4.12
N VAL A 192 17.78 -3.84 5.40
CA VAL A 192 17.15 -2.72 6.10
C VAL A 192 18.25 -1.77 6.57
N VAL A 193 18.17 -0.52 6.17
CA VAL A 193 19.12 0.53 6.50
C VAL A 193 18.39 1.61 7.30
N ALA A 194 18.69 1.68 8.59
CA ALA A 194 18.11 2.57 9.59
C ALA A 194 19.20 3.42 10.29
N PRO A 195 18.85 4.41 11.13
CA PRO A 195 19.84 5.24 11.83
C PRO A 195 20.76 4.41 12.72
N HIS A 196 22.01 4.83 12.87
CA HIS A 196 22.90 4.21 13.86
C HIS A 196 22.30 4.35 15.27
N GLY A 197 22.48 3.32 16.11
CA GLY A 197 21.85 3.24 17.44
C GLY A 197 20.42 2.68 17.43
N SER A 198 19.81 2.48 16.26
CA SER A 198 18.52 1.78 16.15
C SER A 198 18.69 0.26 16.14
N THR A 199 17.60 -0.44 16.46
CA THR A 199 17.49 -1.90 16.41
C THR A 199 16.51 -2.28 15.32
N VAL A 200 16.87 -3.26 14.50
CA VAL A 200 16.01 -3.81 13.45
C VAL A 200 15.51 -5.18 13.89
N ALA A 201 14.22 -5.39 13.77
CA ALA A 201 13.51 -6.63 14.04
C ALA A 201 12.82 -7.08 12.74
N ILE A 202 13.02 -8.33 12.35
CA ILE A 202 12.43 -8.92 11.15
C ILE A 202 11.55 -10.09 11.56
N SER A 203 10.27 -10.06 11.18
CA SER A 203 9.39 -11.22 11.26
C SER A 203 9.18 -11.77 9.86
N GLU A 204 9.54 -13.03 9.65
CA GLU A 204 9.23 -13.77 8.43
C GLU A 204 7.98 -14.62 8.62
N GLY A 205 6.93 -14.32 7.86
CA GLY A 205 5.71 -15.11 7.88
C GLY A 205 4.66 -14.60 8.86
N PHE A 206 3.47 -15.16 8.69
CA PHE A 206 2.27 -14.78 9.41
C PHE A 206 1.26 -15.92 9.34
N LYS A 207 0.29 -15.89 10.26
CA LYS A 207 -0.87 -16.79 10.25
C LYS A 207 -2.13 -15.99 10.52
N TYR A 208 -3.21 -16.32 9.82
CA TYR A 208 -4.54 -15.85 10.19
C TYR A 208 -5.04 -16.69 11.37
N SER A 209 -5.19 -16.07 12.53
CA SER A 209 -5.73 -16.70 13.72
C SER A 209 -7.24 -16.92 13.58
N ALA A 210 -7.79 -17.92 14.28
CA ALA A 210 -9.23 -18.21 14.30
C ALA A 210 -10.05 -17.05 14.89
N GLU A 211 -9.43 -16.19 15.69
CA GLU A 211 -10.02 -15.01 16.32
C GLU A 211 -10.13 -13.82 15.37
N GLY A 212 -9.65 -13.94 14.12
CA GLY A 212 -9.70 -12.86 13.14
C GLY A 212 -8.55 -11.86 13.31
N ARG A 213 -7.36 -12.36 13.67
CA ARG A 213 -6.13 -11.58 13.79
C ARG A 213 -5.04 -12.13 12.85
N ILE A 214 -4.05 -11.30 12.58
CA ILE A 214 -2.80 -11.74 11.97
C ILE A 214 -1.79 -11.90 13.10
N ASP A 215 -1.31 -13.12 13.24
CA ASP A 215 -0.22 -13.46 14.14
C ASP A 215 1.05 -13.57 13.30
N HIS A 216 1.89 -12.56 13.40
CA HIS A 216 3.23 -12.60 12.82
C HIS A 216 4.11 -13.55 13.62
N GLU A 217 5.05 -14.21 12.95
CA GLU A 217 6.05 -15.00 13.66
C GLU A 217 6.92 -14.08 14.55
N PRO A 218 7.56 -14.60 15.61
CA PRO A 218 8.38 -13.77 16.48
C PRO A 218 9.47 -13.03 15.71
N ASP A 219 9.69 -11.76 16.04
CA ASP A 219 10.74 -10.95 15.44
C ASP A 219 12.13 -11.55 15.72
N GLU A 220 12.89 -11.82 14.67
CA GLU A 220 14.33 -12.02 14.75
C GLU A 220 15.00 -10.65 14.88
N VAL A 221 15.46 -10.36 16.09
CA VAL A 221 16.16 -9.12 16.40
C VAL A 221 17.59 -9.21 15.88
N GLN A 222 17.91 -8.33 14.92
CA GLN A 222 19.23 -8.19 14.35
C GLN A 222 20.15 -7.44 15.33
N ALA A 223 21.46 -7.46 15.08
CA ALA A 223 22.46 -6.90 15.99
C ALA A 223 22.09 -5.48 16.45
N ALA A 224 21.75 -5.35 17.74
CA ALA A 224 21.21 -4.12 18.31
C ALA A 224 22.18 -2.94 18.16
N GLY A 225 21.63 -1.76 17.85
CA GLY A 225 22.39 -0.51 17.74
C GLY A 225 23.11 -0.29 16.41
N THR A 226 23.12 -1.26 15.49
CA THR A 226 23.74 -1.09 14.16
C THR A 226 22.83 -0.34 13.19
N GLY A 227 21.52 -0.37 13.43
CA GLY A 227 20.50 0.08 12.48
C GLY A 227 20.61 -0.60 11.12
N LEU A 228 21.15 -1.82 11.06
CA LEU A 228 21.35 -2.58 9.83
C LEU A 228 20.82 -3.99 10.02
N ALA A 229 20.09 -4.47 9.02
CA ALA A 229 19.78 -5.88 8.86
C ALA A 229 20.14 -6.32 7.45
N GLU A 230 20.80 -7.47 7.33
CA GLU A 230 21.11 -8.14 6.08
C GLU A 230 20.63 -9.59 6.24
N LEU A 231 19.70 -10.01 5.38
CA LEU A 231 19.13 -11.35 5.43
C LEU A 231 19.13 -11.97 4.04
N VAL A 232 19.66 -13.19 3.93
CA VAL A 232 19.45 -14.04 2.75
C VAL A 232 18.14 -14.77 2.97
N MET A 233 17.13 -14.40 2.17
CA MET A 233 15.83 -15.03 2.24
C MET A 233 15.86 -16.35 1.46
N PRO A 234 15.18 -17.41 1.94
CA PRO A 234 15.06 -18.64 1.17
C PRO A 234 14.31 -18.40 -0.15
N PRO A 235 14.54 -19.24 -1.19
CA PRO A 235 13.66 -19.26 -2.35
C PRO A 235 12.22 -19.41 -1.89
N ALA A 236 11.35 -18.51 -2.33
CA ALA A 236 9.96 -18.49 -1.91
C ALA A 236 9.11 -18.44 -3.17
N PRO A 237 8.38 -19.51 -3.52
CA PRO A 237 7.51 -19.48 -4.68
C PRO A 237 6.39 -18.46 -4.52
N ALA A 238 6.08 -18.02 -3.29
CA ALA A 238 5.08 -17.02 -2.98
C ALA A 238 5.66 -15.84 -2.17
N PRO A 239 5.12 -14.62 -2.30
CA PRO A 239 5.40 -13.54 -1.37
C PRO A 239 5.00 -13.93 0.04
N THR A 240 5.97 -14.27 0.90
CA THR A 240 5.77 -14.24 2.35
C THR A 240 5.67 -12.79 2.78
N ASP A 241 4.85 -12.49 3.79
CA ASP A 241 4.94 -11.19 4.42
C ASP A 241 6.14 -11.13 5.34
N THR A 242 7.06 -10.23 5.02
CA THR A 242 8.17 -9.92 5.89
C THR A 242 7.93 -8.56 6.48
N LYS A 243 7.68 -8.57 7.79
CA LYS A 243 7.48 -7.35 8.55
C LYS A 243 8.81 -6.90 9.11
N VAL A 244 9.08 -5.62 9.01
CA VAL A 244 10.24 -4.97 9.61
C VAL A 244 9.75 -3.96 10.62
N THR A 245 10.30 -4.06 11.83
CA THR A 245 10.15 -3.07 12.89
C THR A 245 11.52 -2.49 13.19
N VAL A 246 11.64 -1.17 13.18
CA VAL A 246 12.85 -0.45 13.57
C VAL A 246 12.54 0.40 14.78
N THR A 247 13.33 0.24 15.83
CA THR A 247 13.19 0.99 17.07
C THR A 247 14.45 1.76 17.44
N SER A 248 14.29 2.89 18.10
CA SER A 248 15.37 3.65 18.74
C SER A 248 15.00 3.85 20.21
N GLY A 249 15.54 3.00 21.08
CA GLY A 249 15.08 2.93 22.46
C GLY A 249 13.62 2.48 22.53
N ALA A 250 12.75 3.32 23.09
CA ALA A 250 11.30 3.05 23.18
C ALA A 250 10.51 3.49 21.93
N ASP A 251 11.11 4.29 21.04
CA ASP A 251 10.42 4.86 19.89
C ASP A 251 10.45 3.90 18.70
N VAL A 252 9.29 3.70 18.06
CA VAL A 252 9.19 2.97 16.78
C VAL A 252 9.44 3.95 15.63
N LEU A 253 10.58 3.81 14.95
CA LEU A 253 10.96 4.63 13.80
C LEU A 253 10.25 4.16 12.52
N TYR A 254 10.06 2.84 12.39
CA TYR A 254 9.39 2.20 11.28
C TYR A 254 8.73 0.91 11.74
N SER A 255 7.54 0.63 11.23
CA SER A 255 6.88 -0.67 11.38
C SER A 255 6.02 -0.88 10.15
N GLY A 256 6.39 -1.84 9.32
CA GLY A 256 5.69 -2.09 8.07
C GLY A 256 6.16 -3.35 7.37
N THR A 257 5.40 -3.76 6.38
CA THR A 257 5.74 -4.86 5.47
C THR A 257 6.79 -4.37 4.47
N VAL A 258 7.83 -5.17 4.23
CA VAL A 258 8.80 -4.88 3.19
C VAL A 258 8.33 -5.48 1.88
N GLY A 259 7.98 -4.61 0.93
CA GLY A 259 7.75 -4.97 -0.47
C GLY A 259 9.05 -4.87 -1.28
N GLY A 260 9.18 -5.70 -2.31
CA GLY A 260 10.35 -5.74 -3.20
C GLY A 260 10.04 -6.33 -4.56
N GLY A 261 10.94 -6.10 -5.51
CA GLY A 261 10.83 -6.64 -6.86
C GLY A 261 11.16 -8.13 -6.90
N TRP A 262 10.43 -8.88 -7.73
CA TRP A 262 10.75 -10.27 -8.04
C TRP A 262 11.72 -10.33 -9.22
N ALA A 263 12.90 -10.94 -9.03
CA ALA A 263 14.00 -10.87 -9.99
C ALA A 263 13.81 -11.76 -11.23
N SER A 264 12.88 -12.71 -11.21
CA SER A 264 12.73 -13.70 -12.27
C SER A 264 11.27 -14.15 -12.40
N ASN A 265 10.76 -14.05 -13.63
CA ASN A 265 9.41 -14.35 -14.10
C ASN A 265 8.27 -13.66 -13.33
N SER A 266 7.60 -12.73 -14.01
CA SER A 266 6.25 -12.24 -13.71
C SER A 266 5.16 -13.33 -13.64
N ASP A 267 5.56 -14.60 -13.57
CA ASP A 267 4.72 -15.79 -13.49
C ASP A 267 4.62 -16.32 -12.05
N TYR A 268 4.79 -15.47 -11.02
CA TYR A 268 4.19 -15.80 -9.73
C TYR A 268 2.67 -15.89 -9.92
N ARG A 269 2.24 -17.09 -10.27
CA ARG A 269 0.87 -17.53 -10.15
C ARG A 269 0.82 -18.18 -8.77
N PRO A 270 0.19 -17.56 -7.77
CA PRO A 270 -0.21 -18.34 -6.61
C PRO A 270 -0.95 -19.59 -7.12
N ASP A 271 -0.82 -20.71 -6.41
CA ASP A 271 -1.63 -21.89 -6.73
C ASP A 271 -3.07 -21.43 -6.95
N GLU A 272 -3.57 -21.62 -8.17
CA GLU A 272 -4.90 -21.16 -8.51
C GLU A 272 -5.93 -22.10 -7.87
N PHE A 273 -7.12 -21.60 -7.57
CA PHE A 273 -8.19 -22.51 -7.19
C PHE A 273 -8.50 -23.47 -8.36
N PRO A 274 -8.57 -24.80 -8.11
CA PRO A 274 -9.01 -25.73 -9.13
C PRO A 274 -10.39 -25.35 -9.67
N ALA A 275 -10.60 -25.46 -10.98
CA ALA A 275 -11.87 -25.09 -11.62
C ALA A 275 -13.11 -25.77 -10.98
N ALA A 276 -12.93 -26.99 -10.47
CA ALA A 276 -13.96 -27.72 -9.72
C ALA A 276 -14.35 -27.03 -8.39
N THR A 277 -13.39 -26.42 -7.70
CA THR A 277 -13.63 -25.66 -6.46
C THR A 277 -14.48 -24.43 -6.74
N VAL A 278 -14.13 -23.64 -7.77
CA VAL A 278 -14.91 -22.46 -8.18
C VAL A 278 -16.31 -22.85 -8.63
N THR A 279 -16.43 -23.92 -9.42
CA THR A 279 -17.73 -24.44 -9.88
C THR A 279 -18.62 -24.85 -8.70
N ARG A 280 -18.05 -25.54 -7.71
CA ARG A 280 -18.79 -25.93 -6.49
C ARG A 280 -19.22 -24.71 -5.68
N ALA A 281 -18.34 -23.73 -5.50
CA ALA A 281 -18.65 -22.50 -4.77
C ALA A 281 -19.77 -21.67 -5.44
N LEU A 282 -19.90 -21.75 -6.77
CA LEU A 282 -20.97 -21.12 -7.55
C LEU A 282 -22.27 -21.94 -7.64
N THR A 283 -22.38 -23.09 -6.98
CA THR A 283 -23.58 -23.95 -7.07
C THR A 283 -24.84 -23.14 -6.70
N GLY A 284 -25.85 -23.19 -7.57
CA GLY A 284 -27.12 -22.46 -7.40
C GLY A 284 -27.06 -20.97 -7.74
N ARG A 285 -25.96 -20.47 -8.30
CA ARG A 285 -25.79 -19.05 -8.68
C ARG A 285 -25.43 -18.91 -10.16
N THR A 286 -25.95 -17.84 -10.78
CA THR A 286 -25.61 -17.47 -12.16
C THR A 286 -24.53 -16.40 -12.11
N PHE A 287 -23.30 -16.77 -12.48
CA PHE A 287 -22.16 -15.86 -12.57
C PHE A 287 -21.13 -16.39 -13.57
N ASP A 288 -20.36 -15.50 -14.21
CA ASP A 288 -19.31 -15.90 -15.14
C ASP A 288 -18.16 -16.61 -14.41
N ARG A 289 -17.88 -17.86 -14.79
CA ARG A 289 -16.90 -18.70 -14.10
C ARG A 289 -15.48 -18.18 -14.26
N ALA A 290 -15.13 -17.65 -15.44
CA ALA A 290 -13.79 -17.13 -15.69
C ALA A 290 -13.51 -15.90 -14.82
N THR A 291 -14.48 -14.99 -14.72
CA THR A 291 -14.43 -13.82 -13.85
C THR A 291 -14.30 -14.22 -12.39
N MET A 292 -15.12 -15.18 -11.91
CA MET A 292 -15.04 -15.67 -10.53
C MET A 292 -13.69 -16.33 -10.21
N THR A 293 -13.15 -17.14 -11.13
CA THR A 293 -11.81 -17.74 -10.96
C THR A 293 -10.75 -16.65 -10.78
N ARG A 294 -10.76 -15.62 -11.62
CA ARG A 294 -9.80 -14.51 -11.51
C ARG A 294 -9.92 -13.75 -10.20
N TRP A 295 -11.14 -13.45 -9.76
CA TRP A 295 -11.36 -12.75 -8.48
C TRP A 295 -10.98 -13.60 -7.27
N ALA A 296 -11.29 -14.89 -7.28
CA ALA A 296 -10.89 -15.80 -6.21
C ALA A 296 -9.35 -15.96 -6.13
N ASN A 297 -8.67 -16.04 -7.28
CA ASN A 297 -7.21 -16.09 -7.33
C ASN A 297 -6.58 -14.75 -6.91
N SER A 298 -7.19 -13.62 -7.26
CA SER A 298 -6.78 -12.29 -6.77
C SER A 298 -6.89 -12.21 -5.24
N ALA A 299 -7.98 -12.72 -4.66
CA ALA A 299 -8.13 -12.79 -3.20
C ALA A 299 -7.06 -13.68 -2.53
N LEU A 300 -6.68 -14.82 -3.14
CA LEU A 300 -5.56 -15.64 -2.65
C LEU A 300 -4.23 -14.88 -2.69
N GLN A 301 -3.97 -14.18 -3.80
CA GLN A 301 -2.74 -13.39 -3.96
C GLN A 301 -2.66 -12.26 -2.93
N ASP A 302 -3.74 -11.51 -2.77
CA ASP A 302 -3.87 -10.42 -1.81
C ASP A 302 -3.75 -10.90 -0.35
N ALA A 303 -4.31 -12.08 -0.04
CA ALA A 303 -4.19 -12.71 1.27
C ALA A 303 -2.85 -13.45 1.50
N ARG A 304 -2.04 -13.60 0.45
CA ARG A 304 -0.80 -14.41 0.41
C ARG A 304 -1.03 -15.84 0.92
N LEU A 305 -2.14 -16.44 0.49
CA LEU A 305 -2.54 -17.80 0.86
C LEU A 305 -2.35 -18.77 -0.32
N PRO A 306 -1.92 -20.01 -0.08
CA PRO A 306 -2.00 -21.07 -1.08
C PRO A 306 -3.47 -21.46 -1.33
N SER A 307 -3.82 -21.93 -2.53
CA SER A 307 -5.16 -22.51 -2.75
C SER A 307 -5.31 -23.87 -2.05
N ALA A 308 -4.20 -24.62 -1.93
CA ALA A 308 -4.14 -25.80 -1.08
C ALA A 308 -4.44 -25.40 0.37
N ASP A 309 -5.35 -26.14 1.03
CA ASP A 309 -5.83 -25.86 2.39
C ASP A 309 -6.60 -24.54 2.59
N THR A 310 -7.00 -23.85 1.52
CA THR A 310 -7.91 -22.70 1.59
C THR A 310 -9.29 -23.07 1.05
N ALA A 311 -10.35 -22.81 1.82
CA ALA A 311 -11.72 -23.00 1.39
C ALA A 311 -12.25 -21.74 0.68
N LEU A 312 -12.96 -21.90 -0.44
CA LEU A 312 -13.66 -20.82 -1.15
C LEU A 312 -15.18 -20.97 -0.98
N THR A 313 -15.86 -19.89 -0.60
CA THR A 313 -17.33 -19.80 -0.55
C THR A 313 -17.80 -18.53 -1.24
N VAL A 314 -18.81 -18.61 -2.09
CA VAL A 314 -19.48 -17.43 -2.66
C VAL A 314 -20.73 -17.13 -1.85
N ARG A 315 -20.72 -16.02 -1.11
CA ARG A 315 -21.83 -15.60 -0.25
C ARG A 315 -22.94 -14.98 -1.08
N TRP A 316 -22.58 -14.16 -2.07
CA TRP A 316 -23.52 -13.41 -2.88
C TRP A 316 -22.97 -13.13 -4.28
N THR A 317 -23.87 -13.03 -5.25
CA THR A 317 -23.61 -12.58 -6.63
C THR A 317 -24.75 -11.69 -7.06
N GLY A 318 -24.45 -10.58 -7.73
CA GLY A 318 -25.45 -9.63 -8.22
C GLY A 318 -24.84 -8.59 -9.12
N GLN A 319 -25.37 -7.37 -9.06
CA GLN A 319 -24.85 -6.24 -9.82
C GLN A 319 -24.63 -5.01 -8.94
N VAL A 320 -23.59 -4.25 -9.28
CA VAL A 320 -23.25 -2.95 -8.68
C VAL A 320 -22.95 -2.00 -9.84
N ASN A 321 -23.64 -0.85 -9.89
CA ASN A 321 -23.52 0.12 -11.01
C ASN A 321 -23.66 -0.52 -12.41
N GLY A 322 -24.54 -1.54 -12.54
CA GLY A 322 -24.75 -2.27 -13.79
C GLY A 322 -23.63 -3.26 -14.16
N GLN A 323 -22.60 -3.40 -13.32
CA GLN A 323 -21.52 -4.36 -13.49
C GLN A 323 -21.76 -5.62 -12.64
N PRO A 324 -21.30 -6.81 -13.10
CA PRO A 324 -21.28 -8.00 -12.27
C PRO A 324 -20.56 -7.73 -10.94
N ALA A 325 -21.10 -8.27 -9.85
CA ALA A 325 -20.51 -8.13 -8.53
C ALA A 325 -20.65 -9.42 -7.73
N ALA A 326 -19.73 -9.65 -6.79
CA ALA A 326 -19.78 -10.79 -5.91
C ALA A 326 -19.16 -10.49 -4.54
N LEU A 327 -19.68 -11.17 -3.52
CA LEU A 327 -19.07 -11.28 -2.21
C LEU A 327 -18.62 -12.72 -2.04
N LEU A 328 -17.31 -12.93 -1.97
CA LEU A 328 -16.70 -14.22 -1.72
C LEU A 328 -15.96 -14.21 -0.38
N THR A 329 -15.79 -15.39 0.19
CA THR A 329 -14.94 -15.58 1.36
C THR A 329 -13.92 -16.69 1.08
N ILE A 330 -12.69 -16.46 1.51
CA ILE A 330 -11.65 -17.48 1.57
C ILE A 330 -11.28 -17.75 3.03
N GLN A 331 -10.98 -19.00 3.37
CA GLN A 331 -10.62 -19.38 4.73
C GLN A 331 -9.47 -20.39 4.71
N PRO A 332 -8.27 -20.02 5.21
CA PRO A 332 -7.21 -20.98 5.43
C PRO A 332 -7.59 -21.95 6.55
N ARG A 333 -7.12 -23.18 6.47
CA ARG A 333 -7.41 -24.22 7.47
C ARG A 333 -7.06 -23.76 8.89
N GLY A 334 -8.08 -23.73 9.77
CA GLY A 334 -7.91 -23.36 11.17
C GLY A 334 -7.79 -21.85 11.44
N GLY A 335 -7.82 -21.01 10.40
CA GLY A 335 -7.75 -19.56 10.53
C GLY A 335 -9.09 -18.85 10.43
N GLY A 336 -9.04 -17.53 10.58
CA GLY A 336 -10.17 -16.61 10.37
C GLY A 336 -10.69 -16.61 8.93
N VAL A 337 -11.85 -16.00 8.71
CA VAL A 337 -12.50 -15.93 7.40
C VAL A 337 -12.21 -14.59 6.75
N LEU A 338 -11.63 -14.60 5.57
CA LEU A 338 -11.41 -13.39 4.79
C LEU A 338 -12.56 -13.16 3.83
N ALA A 339 -13.18 -11.99 3.88
CA ALA A 339 -14.27 -11.58 3.00
C ALA A 339 -13.80 -10.53 2.00
N TYR A 340 -14.17 -10.75 0.73
CA TYR A 340 -13.85 -9.88 -0.39
C TYR A 340 -15.09 -9.56 -1.20
N ALA A 341 -15.27 -8.28 -1.50
CA ALA A 341 -16.32 -7.81 -2.41
C ALA A 341 -15.68 -7.22 -3.66
N PHE A 342 -16.10 -7.73 -4.80
CA PHE A 342 -15.62 -7.32 -6.11
C PHE A 342 -16.79 -6.86 -6.98
N HIS A 343 -16.52 -5.90 -7.88
CA HIS A 343 -17.40 -5.61 -9.01
C HIS A 343 -16.58 -5.28 -10.27
N GLY A 344 -17.16 -5.51 -11.44
CA GLY A 344 -16.53 -5.31 -12.75
C GLY A 344 -16.50 -6.57 -13.60
N THR A 345 -15.45 -6.74 -14.40
CA THR A 345 -15.23 -7.87 -15.29
C THR A 345 -13.94 -8.62 -14.94
N GLY A 346 -13.68 -9.75 -15.57
CA GLY A 346 -12.43 -10.48 -15.38
C GLY A 346 -11.16 -9.70 -15.77
N ASP A 347 -11.26 -8.74 -16.70
CA ASP A 347 -10.11 -7.95 -17.20
C ASP A 347 -9.99 -6.58 -16.52
N SER A 348 -11.06 -6.09 -15.91
CA SER A 348 -11.09 -4.81 -15.20
C SER A 348 -12.09 -4.91 -14.07
N TYR A 349 -11.58 -5.08 -12.86
CA TYR A 349 -12.40 -5.19 -11.65
C TYR A 349 -11.86 -4.30 -10.55
N ARG A 350 -12.72 -4.11 -9.56
CA ARG A 350 -12.41 -3.39 -8.34
C ARG A 350 -12.66 -4.27 -7.12
N GLN A 351 -11.79 -4.14 -6.13
CA GLN A 351 -11.98 -4.67 -4.79
C GLN A 351 -12.53 -3.56 -3.87
N ASP A 352 -13.79 -3.68 -3.45
CA ASP A 352 -14.41 -2.72 -2.54
C ASP A 352 -14.28 -3.12 -1.07
N LEU A 353 -14.22 -4.43 -0.80
CA LEU A 353 -14.08 -4.97 0.54
C LEU A 353 -12.90 -5.93 0.62
N ARG A 354 -12.18 -5.82 1.73
CA ARG A 354 -11.14 -6.73 2.17
C ARG A 354 -11.17 -6.76 3.70
N LEU A 355 -11.66 -7.86 4.26
CA LEU A 355 -12.00 -7.91 5.69
C LEU A 355 -11.67 -9.28 6.30
N LEU A 356 -10.90 -9.29 7.37
CA LEU A 356 -10.66 -10.47 8.21
C LEU A 356 -11.72 -10.57 9.31
N LEU A 357 -12.37 -11.73 9.40
CA LEU A 357 -13.40 -12.06 10.36
C LEU A 357 -12.92 -13.17 11.30
N PRO A 358 -13.40 -13.21 12.56
CA PRO A 358 -13.26 -14.39 13.40
C PRO A 358 -13.96 -15.57 12.73
N ALA A 359 -13.37 -16.77 12.81
CA ALA A 359 -13.93 -17.98 12.23
C ALA A 359 -15.29 -18.34 12.85
N ALA A 360 -15.46 -18.06 14.14
CA ALA A 360 -16.70 -18.32 14.85
C ALA A 360 -17.87 -17.49 14.28
N ASN A 361 -18.88 -18.19 13.76
CA ASN A 361 -20.12 -17.65 13.21
C ASN A 361 -19.95 -16.70 11.99
N ALA A 362 -18.81 -16.75 11.28
CA ALA A 362 -18.56 -15.90 10.11
C ALA A 362 -19.64 -16.06 9.02
N GLU A 363 -20.16 -17.27 8.85
CA GLU A 363 -21.22 -17.63 7.92
C GLU A 363 -22.58 -17.02 8.28
N ARG A 364 -22.79 -16.70 9.57
CA ARG A 364 -24.04 -16.14 10.10
C ARG A 364 -24.03 -14.62 10.21
N ARG A 365 -22.89 -13.97 9.96
CA ARG A 365 -22.76 -12.52 10.00
C ARG A 365 -23.33 -11.88 8.73
N PRO A 366 -24.13 -10.80 8.84
CA PRO A 366 -24.31 -9.90 7.71
C PRO A 366 -22.96 -9.26 7.37
N LEU A 367 -22.72 -9.02 6.09
CA LEU A 367 -21.50 -8.36 5.62
C LEU A 367 -21.89 -7.11 4.85
N ALA A 368 -21.22 -6.01 5.14
CA ALA A 368 -21.47 -4.73 4.51
C ALA A 368 -20.16 -4.06 4.13
N TRP A 369 -20.20 -3.25 3.08
CA TRP A 369 -19.04 -2.47 2.65
C TRP A 369 -19.44 -1.17 1.99
N ARG A 370 -18.54 -0.20 2.05
CA ARG A 370 -18.69 1.11 1.43
C ARG A 370 -18.22 1.02 -0.02
N MET A 371 -19.03 1.52 -0.94
CA MET A 371 -18.64 1.57 -2.34
C MET A 371 -17.63 2.70 -2.60
N ARG A 372 -16.70 2.45 -3.52
CA ARG A 372 -15.82 3.49 -4.08
C ARG A 372 -16.48 4.19 -5.27
N ALA A 373 -16.12 5.44 -5.53
CA ALA A 373 -16.62 6.19 -6.69
C ALA A 373 -16.05 5.64 -8.00
N ASP A 374 -16.81 5.64 -9.09
CA ASP A 374 -16.34 5.12 -10.37
C ASP A 374 -15.09 5.90 -10.84
N GLY A 375 -13.99 5.21 -11.13
CA GLY A 375 -12.76 5.82 -11.67
C GLY A 375 -11.85 6.54 -10.66
N SER A 376 -12.19 6.60 -9.36
CA SER A 376 -11.31 7.15 -8.32
C SER A 376 -11.45 6.42 -6.99
N ASP A 377 -10.47 6.51 -6.10
CA ASP A 377 -10.57 6.02 -4.71
C ASP A 377 -11.39 6.94 -3.80
N ASP A 378 -12.21 7.82 -4.38
CA ASP A 378 -13.05 8.72 -3.61
C ASP A 378 -14.15 7.95 -2.89
N ARG A 379 -14.48 8.47 -1.73
CA ARG A 379 -15.46 7.90 -0.81
C ARG A 379 -16.86 8.19 -1.33
N THR A 380 -17.70 7.16 -1.40
CA THR A 380 -19.15 7.35 -1.53
C THR A 380 -19.83 7.15 -0.18
N ASP A 381 -21.05 7.65 -0.06
CA ASP A 381 -21.95 7.35 1.05
C ASP A 381 -22.66 6.00 0.87
N ARG A 382 -22.52 5.34 -0.28
CA ARG A 382 -23.25 4.11 -0.60
C ARG A 382 -22.64 2.92 0.13
N VAL A 383 -23.51 2.18 0.83
CA VAL A 383 -23.18 0.92 1.50
C VAL A 383 -24.00 -0.18 0.87
N ILE A 384 -23.34 -1.28 0.51
CA ILE A 384 -23.99 -2.53 0.15
C ILE A 384 -23.98 -3.44 1.38
N VAL A 385 -25.09 -4.10 1.63
CA VAL A 385 -25.28 -5.02 2.74
C VAL A 385 -25.78 -6.34 2.19
N VAL A 386 -25.13 -7.45 2.56
CA VAL A 386 -25.53 -8.81 2.19
C VAL A 386 -25.99 -9.55 3.44
N ALA A 387 -27.22 -10.07 3.38
CA ALA A 387 -27.78 -10.89 4.45
C ALA A 387 -27.05 -12.26 4.55
N PRO A 388 -26.88 -12.80 5.76
CA PRO A 388 -26.47 -14.20 5.92
C PRO A 388 -27.63 -15.14 5.53
N PRO A 389 -27.34 -16.41 5.20
CA PRO A 389 -28.38 -17.40 4.93
C PRO A 389 -29.40 -17.50 6.09
N GLY A 390 -30.68 -17.54 5.76
CA GLY A 390 -31.78 -17.66 6.74
C GLY A 390 -32.16 -16.36 7.48
N ALA A 391 -31.50 -15.24 7.21
CA ALA A 391 -31.98 -13.94 7.68
C ALA A 391 -33.16 -13.46 6.83
N THR A 392 -34.20 -12.96 7.49
CA THR A 392 -35.40 -12.41 6.84
C THR A 392 -35.50 -10.90 6.97
N ARG A 393 -34.73 -10.31 7.89
CA ARG A 393 -34.70 -8.87 8.13
C ARG A 393 -33.29 -8.39 8.43
N LEU A 394 -32.97 -7.20 7.93
CA LEU A 394 -31.75 -6.46 8.21
C LEU A 394 -32.08 -5.10 8.80
N THR A 395 -31.30 -4.63 9.77
CA THR A 395 -31.33 -3.23 10.20
C THR A 395 -29.94 -2.62 10.13
N LEU A 396 -29.91 -1.31 9.89
CA LEU A 396 -28.71 -0.49 9.86
C LEU A 396 -28.78 0.57 10.97
N GLN A 397 -27.86 0.49 11.90
CA GLN A 397 -27.68 1.43 12.99
C GLN A 397 -26.53 2.39 12.65
N GLN A 398 -26.76 3.71 12.70
CA GLN A 398 -25.73 4.72 12.41
C GLN A 398 -25.54 5.64 13.62
N GLY A 399 -24.41 5.54 14.31
CA GLY A 399 -24.19 6.24 15.58
C GLY A 399 -25.34 6.01 16.59
N THR A 400 -25.93 7.09 17.09
CA THR A 400 -27.07 7.05 18.04
C THR A 400 -28.44 7.21 17.39
N ALA A 401 -28.53 7.24 16.05
CA ALA A 401 -29.80 7.36 15.34
C ALA A 401 -30.69 6.11 15.56
N ALA A 402 -31.98 6.18 15.23
CA ALA A 402 -32.82 4.98 15.27
C ALA A 402 -32.37 3.98 14.18
N PRO A 403 -32.41 2.64 14.43
CA PRO A 403 -32.10 1.66 13.41
C PRO A 403 -33.05 1.79 12.21
N VAL A 404 -32.50 1.78 11.00
CA VAL A 404 -33.26 1.79 9.75
C VAL A 404 -33.40 0.36 9.24
N GLU A 405 -34.61 -0.08 8.94
CA GLU A 405 -34.84 -1.38 8.32
C GLU A 405 -34.40 -1.38 6.85
N LEU A 406 -33.63 -2.39 6.46
CA LEU A 406 -33.18 -2.59 5.09
C LEU A 406 -33.99 -3.73 4.48
N THR A 407 -34.51 -3.51 3.28
CA THR A 407 -35.20 -4.55 2.50
C THR A 407 -34.20 -5.19 1.53
N PRO A 408 -33.80 -6.45 1.72
CA PRO A 408 -32.97 -7.16 0.75
C PRO A 408 -33.75 -7.40 -0.54
N ASP A 409 -33.07 -7.31 -1.66
CA ASP A 409 -33.55 -7.73 -2.97
C ASP A 409 -33.61 -9.28 -3.06
N PRO A 410 -34.11 -9.87 -4.16
CA PRO A 410 -34.16 -11.33 -4.32
C PRO A 410 -32.79 -12.03 -4.28
N THR A 411 -31.69 -11.29 -4.44
CA THR A 411 -30.33 -11.82 -4.31
C THR A 411 -29.85 -11.82 -2.85
N GLY A 412 -30.60 -11.19 -1.94
CA GLY A 412 -30.27 -11.09 -0.51
C GLY A 412 -29.40 -9.89 -0.17
N ALA A 413 -29.27 -8.91 -1.08
CA ALA A 413 -28.52 -7.68 -0.85
C ALA A 413 -29.44 -6.47 -0.68
N ALA A 414 -29.04 -5.51 0.14
CA ALA A 414 -29.69 -4.22 0.29
C ALA A 414 -28.68 -3.09 0.08
N MET A 415 -29.17 -1.93 -0.34
CA MET A 415 -28.37 -0.72 -0.44
C MET A 415 -28.83 0.31 0.58
N ALA A 416 -27.88 1.04 1.16
CA ALA A 416 -28.13 2.12 2.10
C ALA A 416 -27.15 3.28 1.87
N SER A 417 -27.45 4.44 2.46
CA SER A 417 -26.51 5.57 2.56
C SER A 417 -26.02 5.69 4.00
N VAL A 418 -24.70 5.70 4.18
CA VAL A 418 -24.01 6.00 5.43
C VAL A 418 -22.90 7.00 5.11
N PRO A 419 -22.85 8.18 5.74
CA PRO A 419 -21.75 9.12 5.56
C PRO A 419 -20.36 8.44 5.71
N PRO A 420 -19.35 8.78 4.89
CA PRO A 420 -18.10 8.03 4.84
C PRO A 420 -17.32 7.92 6.15
N ALA A 421 -17.45 8.91 7.03
CA ALA A 421 -16.76 8.97 8.33
C ALA A 421 -17.63 8.46 9.49
N GLN A 422 -18.89 8.13 9.25
CA GLN A 422 -19.82 7.72 10.30
C GLN A 422 -19.70 6.22 10.57
N GLU A 423 -19.60 5.85 11.83
CA GLU A 423 -19.69 4.45 12.25
C GLU A 423 -21.11 3.91 12.06
N ALA A 424 -21.19 2.67 11.58
CA ALA A 424 -22.46 1.99 11.40
C ALA A 424 -22.34 0.49 11.66
N HIS A 425 -23.44 -0.12 12.06
CA HIS A 425 -23.57 -1.56 12.26
C HIS A 425 -24.78 -2.09 11.51
N VAL A 426 -24.65 -3.31 10.98
CA VAL A 426 -25.76 -4.05 10.41
C VAL A 426 -26.10 -5.22 11.33
N THR A 427 -27.38 -5.35 11.64
CA THR A 427 -27.91 -6.49 12.40
C THR A 427 -28.82 -7.32 11.52
N ALA A 428 -28.61 -8.63 11.52
CA ALA A 428 -29.47 -9.60 10.84
C ALA A 428 -30.39 -10.30 11.83
N TYR A 429 -31.64 -10.52 11.42
CA TYR A 429 -32.65 -11.22 12.22
C TYR A 429 -33.20 -12.43 11.46
N GLY A 430 -33.51 -13.50 12.19
CA GLY A 430 -34.17 -14.68 11.66
C GLY A 430 -35.69 -14.53 11.60
N GLU A 431 -36.37 -15.57 11.09
CA GLU A 431 -37.83 -15.60 10.93
C GLU A 431 -38.61 -15.32 12.22
N ASN A 432 -38.11 -15.78 13.36
CA ASN A 432 -38.73 -15.57 14.67
C ASN A 432 -38.44 -14.18 15.28
N GLY A 433 -37.78 -13.29 14.54
CA GLY A 433 -37.38 -11.95 15.00
C GLY A 433 -36.16 -11.92 15.92
N SER A 434 -35.56 -13.07 16.24
CA SER A 434 -34.32 -13.12 17.03
C SER A 434 -33.12 -12.60 16.25
N GLU A 435 -32.21 -11.91 16.95
CA GLU A 435 -30.94 -11.47 16.37
C GLU A 435 -30.06 -12.69 16.03
N VAL A 436 -29.59 -12.72 14.79
CA VAL A 436 -28.64 -13.73 14.29
C VAL A 436 -27.22 -13.28 14.55
N ALA A 437 -26.88 -12.06 14.15
CA ALA A 437 -25.57 -11.46 14.34
C ALA A 437 -25.60 -9.96 14.01
N THR A 438 -24.69 -9.22 14.64
CA THR A 438 -24.38 -7.83 14.33
C THR A 438 -22.94 -7.71 13.83
N THR A 439 -22.73 -6.91 12.78
CA THR A 439 -21.42 -6.68 12.17
C THR A 439 -21.23 -5.18 11.88
N PRO A 440 -20.09 -4.56 12.23
CA PRO A 440 -19.77 -3.21 11.79
C PRO A 440 -19.71 -3.11 10.26
N VAL A 441 -20.10 -1.96 9.73
CA VAL A 441 -19.76 -1.53 8.37
C VAL A 441 -18.31 -1.04 8.42
N PRO A 442 -17.35 -1.72 7.78
CA PRO A 442 -15.96 -1.33 7.84
C PRO A 442 -15.75 0.11 7.37
N LEU A 443 -14.83 0.81 8.04
CA LEU A 443 -14.37 2.10 7.57
C LEU A 443 -13.64 1.93 6.24
N PHE A 444 -13.59 3.02 5.47
CA PHE A 444 -12.85 3.03 4.22
C PHE A 444 -11.35 2.78 4.46
N GLU A 445 -10.79 1.78 3.78
CA GLU A 445 -9.34 1.54 3.75
C GLU A 445 -8.74 2.14 2.48
N GLY A 446 -7.85 3.13 2.66
CA GLY A 446 -7.19 3.80 1.55
C GLY A 446 -5.88 3.12 1.14
N ASP A 447 -5.35 2.26 2.01
CA ASP A 447 -4.07 1.57 1.80
C ASP A 447 -4.29 0.09 1.53
N SER A 448 -3.99 -0.35 0.30
CA SER A 448 -4.08 -1.75 -0.11
C SER A 448 -2.75 -2.51 0.01
N GLY A 449 -1.69 -1.92 0.58
CA GLY A 449 -0.36 -2.52 0.59
C GLY A 449 -0.15 -3.67 1.58
N GLY A 450 -0.81 -3.63 2.75
CA GLY A 450 -0.64 -4.63 3.83
C GLY A 450 -1.38 -5.94 3.59
N LEU A 451 -1.45 -6.83 4.58
CA LEU A 451 -2.32 -8.01 4.62
C LEU A 451 -3.76 -7.66 5.10
N PRO A 452 -4.77 -8.47 4.74
CA PRO A 452 -6.14 -8.32 5.21
C PRO A 452 -6.20 -8.54 6.73
N GLY A 453 -6.43 -7.48 7.51
CA GLY A 453 -6.52 -7.54 8.97
C GLY A 453 -5.30 -7.00 9.72
N ASP A 454 -4.29 -6.49 9.01
CA ASP A 454 -3.16 -5.78 9.61
C ASP A 454 -3.63 -4.53 10.35
N THR A 455 -4.60 -3.84 9.75
CA THR A 455 -5.18 -2.61 10.30
C THR A 455 -6.51 -2.92 10.99
N PRO A 456 -6.90 -2.18 12.05
CA PRO A 456 -8.23 -2.29 12.64
C PRO A 456 -9.38 -2.06 11.65
N LYS A 457 -9.14 -1.39 10.51
CA LYS A 457 -10.15 -1.13 9.48
C LYS A 457 -10.42 -2.34 8.59
N THR A 458 -9.46 -3.26 8.51
CA THR A 458 -9.52 -4.46 7.68
C THR A 458 -9.76 -5.73 8.50
N ARG A 459 -10.13 -5.61 9.78
CA ARG A 459 -10.56 -6.74 10.62
C ARG A 459 -11.76 -6.43 11.50
N ILE A 460 -12.47 -7.49 11.87
CA ILE A 460 -13.45 -7.48 12.96
C ILE A 460 -12.90 -8.36 14.07
N ILE A 461 -12.85 -7.83 15.28
CA ILE A 461 -12.50 -8.59 16.49
C ILE A 461 -13.79 -8.97 17.18
N GLY A 462 -13.89 -10.24 17.59
CA GLY A 462 -15.06 -10.82 18.26
C GLY A 462 -15.19 -10.41 19.72
#